data_AF-A0A2T7U7E3-F1
#
_entry.id   AF-A0A2T7U7E3-F1
#
_cell.length_a   1.000
_cell.length_b   1.000
_cell.length_c   1.000
_cell.angle_alpha   90.00
_cell.angle_beta   90.00
_cell.angle_gamma   90.00
#
_symmetry.space_group_name_H-M   'P 1'
#
loop_
_entity.id
_entity.type
_entity.pdbx_description
1 polymer ?
#
loop_
_entity_poly.entity_id
_entity_poly.type
_entity_poly.pdbx_seq_one_letter_code
_entity_poly.pdbx_strand_id
1 'polypeptide(L)' 'MLEGVPVPPLEGQDVETVYTPRCYIQVAKIDGSLIAFNHPAFGAVGFAVSRAEVADIVQVLSEHLKLPPDRPSVRN' A
#
# COMPACT_ATOMS: atom_id res chain seq x y z
N MET A 1 -7.76 -11.40 6.71
CA MET A 1 -7.53 -12.71 7.36
C MET A 1 -6.63 -13.54 6.46
N LEU A 2 -5.48 -13.97 6.95
CA LEU A 2 -4.79 -15.13 6.38
C LEU A 2 -5.40 -16.34 7.12
N GLU A 3 -6.13 -17.20 6.43
CA GLU A 3 -6.64 -18.49 6.96
C GLU A 3 -7.18 -18.45 8.41
N GLY A 4 -8.18 -17.59 8.68
CA GLY A 4 -8.81 -17.54 10.01
C GLY A 4 -7.98 -16.86 11.10
N VAL A 5 -6.78 -16.37 10.80
CA VAL A 5 -5.98 -15.54 11.72
C VAL A 5 -6.46 -14.09 11.61
N PRO A 6 -6.90 -13.47 12.72
CA PRO A 6 -7.26 -12.06 12.72
C PRO A 6 -6.04 -11.21 12.36
N VAL A 7 -6.25 -10.21 11.50
CA VAL A 7 -5.20 -9.24 11.18
C VAL A 7 -5.06 -8.34 12.40
N PRO A 8 -3.88 -8.26 13.03
CA PRO A 8 -3.68 -7.38 14.16
C PRO A 8 -3.83 -5.90 13.73
N PRO A 9 -4.30 -5.01 14.62
CA PRO A 9 -4.49 -3.60 14.30
C PRO A 9 -3.15 -2.94 13.96
N LEU A 10 -3.13 -2.02 13.00
CA LEU A 10 -1.89 -1.34 12.60
C LEU A 10 -1.41 -0.36 13.69
N GLU A 11 -2.34 0.14 14.51
CA GLU A 11 -2.07 1.09 15.58
C GLU A 11 -1.08 0.52 16.60
N GLY A 12 0.01 1.26 16.83
CA GLY A 12 1.03 0.90 17.81
C GLY A 12 2.04 -0.15 17.34
N GLN A 13 1.98 -0.60 16.07
CA GLN A 13 3.01 -1.46 15.49
C GLN A 13 4.13 -0.65 14.83
N ASP A 14 5.36 -1.14 14.92
CA ASP A 14 6.47 -0.65 14.12
C ASP A 14 6.26 -1.07 12.65
N VAL A 15 6.16 -0.09 11.76
CA VAL A 15 5.96 -0.33 10.32
C VAL A 15 7.31 -0.31 9.61
N GLU A 16 7.80 -1.48 9.22
CA GLU A 16 8.97 -1.58 8.35
C GLU A 16 8.59 -1.16 6.92
N THR A 17 9.25 -0.10 6.44
CA THR A 17 9.03 0.41 5.09
C THR A 17 9.88 -0.36 4.09
N VAL A 18 9.23 -1.00 3.13
CA VAL A 18 9.92 -1.53 1.95
C VAL A 18 10.06 -0.39 0.93
N TYR A 19 11.29 0.03 0.69
CA TYR A 19 11.60 1.06 -0.30
C TYR A 19 11.67 0.46 -1.70
N THR A 20 11.11 1.19 -2.68
CA THR A 20 11.07 0.82 -4.11
C THR A 20 10.71 -0.64 -4.41
N PRO A 21 9.64 -1.19 -3.78
CA PRO A 21 9.24 -2.56 -4.03
C PRO A 21 8.80 -2.74 -5.49
N ARG A 22 9.06 -3.91 -6.05
CA ARG A 22 8.42 -4.33 -7.30
C ARG A 22 6.95 -4.61 -6.99
N CYS A 23 6.08 -3.63 -7.27
CA CYS A 23 4.64 -3.73 -7.06
C CYS A 23 3.91 -4.24 -8.31
N TYR A 24 2.82 -4.95 -8.06
CA TYR A 24 1.87 -5.44 -9.05
C TYR A 24 0.46 -5.08 -8.61
N ILE A 25 -0.33 -4.47 -9.49
CA ILE A 25 -1.72 -4.11 -9.25
C ILE A 25 -2.57 -4.77 -10.34
N GLN A 26 -3.59 -5.51 -9.94
CA GLN A 26 -4.55 -6.12 -10.87
C GLN A 26 -5.98 -5.90 -10.38
N VAL A 27 -6.92 -5.72 -11.31
CA VAL A 27 -8.35 -5.91 -11.01
C VAL A 27 -8.53 -7.39 -10.72
N ALA A 28 -8.97 -7.70 -9.51
CA ALA A 28 -9.08 -9.08 -9.07
C ALA A 28 -10.46 -9.64 -9.47
N LYS A 29 -10.63 -10.96 -9.44
CA LYS A 29 -11.95 -11.59 -9.67
C LYS A 29 -12.92 -11.44 -8.48
N ILE A 30 -12.49 -10.71 -7.45
CA ILE A 30 -13.30 -10.17 -6.36
C ILE A 30 -13.73 -8.76 -6.77
N ASP A 31 -14.84 -8.22 -6.24
CA ASP A 31 -15.29 -6.85 -6.53
C ASP A 31 -14.32 -5.80 -5.94
N GLY A 32 -13.17 -5.63 -6.60
CA GLY A 32 -12.01 -4.93 -6.07
C GLY A 32 -10.70 -5.17 -6.84
N SER A 33 -9.59 -4.82 -6.21
CA SER A 33 -8.23 -4.95 -6.78
C SER A 33 -7.33 -5.75 -5.85
N LEU A 34 -6.31 -6.41 -6.40
CA LEU A 34 -5.19 -6.95 -5.64
C LEU A 34 -4.01 -5.99 -5.81
N ILE A 35 -3.41 -5.59 -4.70
CA ILE A 35 -2.11 -4.91 -4.65
C ILE A 35 -1.12 -5.91 -4.04
N ALA A 36 -0.06 -6.22 -4.76
CA ALA A 36 0.95 -7.19 -4.34
C ALA A 36 2.36 -6.67 -4.54
N PHE A 37 3.29 -7.14 -3.72
CA PHE A 37 4.72 -6.84 -3.84
C PHE A 37 5.55 -7.95 -3.19
N ASN A 38 6.86 -7.94 -3.45
CA ASN A 38 7.79 -8.85 -2.79
C ASN A 38 8.37 -8.19 -1.53
N HIS A 39 8.01 -8.70 -0.35
CA HIS A 39 8.59 -8.31 0.93
C HIS A 39 9.89 -9.08 1.20
N PRO A 40 10.99 -8.44 1.61
CA PRO A 40 12.26 -9.12 1.87
C PRO A 40 12.18 -10.27 2.87
N ALA A 41 11.36 -10.12 3.92
CA ALA A 41 11.21 -11.14 4.97
C ALA A 41 10.12 -12.20 4.68
N PHE A 42 9.12 -11.90 3.84
CA PHE A 42 7.92 -12.75 3.68
C PHE A 42 7.70 -13.27 2.25
N GLY A 43 8.53 -12.84 1.29
CA GLY A 43 8.33 -13.17 -0.13
C GLY A 43 7.15 -12.40 -0.74
N ALA A 44 6.47 -13.00 -1.70
CA ALA A 44 5.34 -12.37 -2.38
C ALA A 44 4.14 -12.26 -1.43
N VAL A 45 3.76 -11.02 -1.11
CA VAL A 45 2.60 -10.70 -0.28
C VAL A 45 1.66 -9.77 -1.05
N GLY A 46 0.38 -9.88 -0.79
CA GLY A 46 -0.61 -9.00 -1.39
C GLY A 46 -1.88 -8.93 -0.56
N PHE A 47 -2.62 -7.85 -0.77
CA PHE A 47 -3.88 -7.63 -0.09
C PHE A 47 -4.94 -7.22 -1.12
N ALA A 48 -6.15 -7.73 -0.88
CA ALA A 48 -7.33 -7.34 -1.60
C ALA A 48 -7.83 -6.01 -1.07
N VAL A 49 -8.17 -5.10 -1.97
CA VAL A 49 -8.89 -3.86 -1.69
C VAL A 49 -10.25 -3.94 -2.37
N SER A 50 -11.31 -3.67 -1.63
CA SER A 50 -12.66 -3.56 -2.18
C SER A 50 -12.79 -2.37 -3.11
N ARG A 51 -13.82 -2.36 -3.96
CA ARG A 51 -14.09 -1.22 -4.86
C ARG A 51 -14.25 0.11 -4.13
N ALA A 52 -14.82 0.12 -2.92
CA ALA A 52 -14.96 1.33 -2.10
C ALA A 52 -13.59 1.86 -1.66
N GLU A 53 -12.75 0.99 -1.11
CA GLU A 53 -11.39 1.34 -0.68
C GLU A 53 -10.52 1.80 -1.86
N VAL A 54 -10.71 1.23 -3.06
CA VAL A 54 -10.03 1.71 -4.27
C VAL A 54 -10.33 3.18 -4.55
N ALA A 55 -11.60 3.61 -4.41
CA ALA A 55 -11.97 5.00 -4.64
C ALA A 55 -11.28 5.94 -3.65
N ASP A 56 -11.27 5.57 -2.36
CA ASP A 56 -10.62 6.35 -1.31
C ASP A 56 -9.09 6.44 -1.52
N ILE A 57 -8.45 5.33 -1.88
CA ILE A 57 -7.02 5.29 -2.21
C ILE A 57 -6.72 6.21 -3.39
N VAL A 58 -7.48 6.10 -4.48
CA VAL A 58 -7.27 6.94 -5.67
C VAL A 58 -7.42 8.41 -5.34
N GLN A 59 -8.43 8.78 -4.53
CA GLN A 59 -8.61 10.16 -4.10
C GLN A 59 -7.40 10.68 -3.33
N VAL A 60 -6.94 9.97 -2.29
CA VAL A 60 -5.80 10.40 -1.47
C VAL A 60 -4.52 10.51 -2.30
N LEU A 61 -4.24 9.53 -3.15
CA LEU A 61 -3.06 9.56 -4.02
C LEU A 61 -3.13 10.71 -5.03
N SER A 62 -4.33 11.01 -5.55
CA SER A 62 -4.53 12.14 -6.47
C SER A 62 -4.29 13.49 -5.79
N GLU A 63 -4.68 13.65 -4.52
CA GLU A 63 -4.34 14.85 -3.74
C GLU A 63 -2.84 14.97 -3.50
N HIS A 64 -2.15 13.85 -3.24
CA HIS A 64 -0.71 13.85 -3.03
C HIS A 64 0.07 14.38 -4.24
N LEU A 65 -0.39 14.08 -5.47
CA LEU A 65 0.22 14.59 -6.70
C LEU A 65 0.10 16.11 -6.87
N LYS A 66 -0.77 16.77 -6.13
CA LYS A 66 -0.92 18.24 -6.14
C LYS A 66 0.07 18.94 -5.21
N LEU A 67 0.74 18.18 -4.33
CA LEU A 67 1.75 18.74 -3.43
C LEU A 67 2.95 19.23 -4.25
N PRO A 68 3.58 20.35 -3.84
CA PRO A 68 4.81 20.81 -4.50
C PRO A 68 5.91 19.74 -4.35
N PRO A 69 6.79 19.59 -5.35
CA PRO A 69 7.92 18.67 -5.23
C PRO A 69 8.77 19.04 -4.02
N ASP A 70 9.27 18.03 -3.31
CA ASP A 70 10.10 18.21 -2.13
C ASP A 70 11.28 19.12 -2.48
N ARG A 71 11.35 20.28 -1.81
CA ARG A 71 12.44 21.24 -2.05
C ARG A 71 13.69 20.61 -1.44
N PRO A 72 14.77 20.35 -2.20
CA PRO A 72 15.96 19.71 -1.63
C PRO A 72 16.46 20.55 -0.46
N SER A 73 16.60 19.92 0.71
CA SER A 73 17.17 20.54 1.89
C SER A 73 18.59 21.00 1.55
N VAL A 74 18.76 22.30 1.34
CA VAL A 74 20.07 22.93 1.19
C VAL A 74 20.79 22.74 2.53
N ARG A 75 21.71 21.78 2.60
CA ARG A 75 22.68 21.69 3.70
C ARG A 75 23.71 22.80 3.47
N ASN A 76 23.71 23.79 4.36
CA ASN A 76 24.82 24.74 4.55
C ASN A 76 25.98 24.05 5.27
#